data_AF-A0A845LPI6-F1
#
_entry.id   AF-A0A845LPI6-F1
#
_cell.length_a   1.000
_cell.length_b   1.000
_cell.length_c   1.000
_cell.angle_alpha   90.00
_cell.angle_beta   90.00
_cell.angle_gamma   90.00
#
_symmetry.space_group_name_H-M   'P 1'
#
loop_
_entity.id
_entity.type
_entity.pdbx_description
1 polymer ?
#
loop_
_entity_poly.entity_id
_entity_poly.type
_entity_poly.pdbx_seq_one_letter_code
_entity_poly.pdbx_strand_id
1 'polypeptide(L)'
;MKKILAVFRDRKGFSLLEVLMAVFVIGIIVAIISPDIAGTGHKARLRADAASAACIGRALELYVAENNIVKKADGFGESDLETLLVKGGYLTGISAPKSGGAWSAEYTDKKVTVKAGGIELYPTIEKTEVTEDGTSN
;
A
#
# COMPACT_ATOMS: atom_id res chain seq x y z
N MET A 1 27.01 37.25 48.83
CA MET A 1 26.75 36.30 47.72
C MET A 1 26.96 34.86 48.22
N LYS A 2 25.90 34.13 48.59
CA LYS A 2 25.99 32.72 49.06
C LYS A 2 24.62 32.02 48.93
N LYS A 3 24.03 31.98 47.73
CA LYS A 3 22.75 31.28 47.49
C LYS A 3 22.66 30.58 46.12
N ILE A 4 23.78 30.12 45.56
CA ILE A 4 23.78 29.31 44.32
C ILE A 4 24.07 27.82 44.60
N LEU A 5 24.55 27.46 45.80
CA LEU A 5 24.96 26.08 46.12
C LEU A 5 23.83 25.18 46.70
N ALA A 6 22.60 25.69 46.83
CA ALA A 6 21.48 24.94 47.40
C ALA A 6 20.67 24.14 46.36
N VAL A 7 21.07 24.13 45.09
CA VAL A 7 20.32 23.48 44.00
C VAL A 7 20.69 21.98 43.82
N PHE A 8 21.73 21.48 44.50
CA PHE A 8 22.20 20.09 44.34
C PHE A 8 22.07 19.23 45.60
N ARG A 9 20.95 19.32 46.33
CA ARG A 9 20.68 18.40 47.43
C ARG A 9 19.34 17.70 47.29
N ASP A 10 19.23 16.94 46.20
CA ASP A 10 18.35 15.77 46.06
C ASP A 10 18.75 14.98 44.80
N ARG A 11 19.93 14.36 44.82
CA ARG A 11 20.27 13.34 43.81
C ARG A 11 19.68 12.00 44.26
N LYS A 12 18.36 11.87 44.15
CA LYS A 12 17.68 10.56 44.15
C LYS A 12 18.07 9.87 42.85
N GLY A 13 19.19 9.16 42.87
CA GLY A 13 19.67 8.36 41.75
C GLY A 13 18.76 7.16 41.49
N PHE A 14 18.83 6.66 40.26
CA PHE A 14 18.11 5.50 39.76
C PHE A 14 18.32 4.29 40.70
N SER A 15 17.25 3.74 41.27
CA SER A 15 17.36 2.52 42.08
C SER A 15 17.61 1.32 41.17
N LEU A 16 18.50 0.42 41.57
CA LEU A 16 18.74 -0.83 40.84
C LEU A 16 17.44 -1.66 40.75
N LEU A 17 16.62 -1.61 41.79
CA LEU A 17 15.31 -2.25 41.81
C LEU A 17 14.37 -1.67 40.74
N GLU A 18 14.48 -0.37 40.47
CA GLU A 18 13.61 0.35 39.53
C GLU A 18 13.95 0.00 38.08
N VAL A 19 15.23 -0.15 37.72
CA VAL A 19 15.62 -0.73 36.41
C VAL A 19 15.23 -2.20 36.34
N LEU A 20 15.48 -2.96 37.42
CA LEU A 20 15.30 -4.42 37.44
C LEU A 20 13.83 -4.80 37.26
N MET A 21 12.93 -4.18 38.02
CA MET A 21 11.50 -4.41 37.90
C MET A 21 10.99 -3.96 36.52
N ALA A 22 11.49 -2.84 35.98
CA ALA A 22 11.08 -2.36 34.67
C ALA A 22 11.44 -3.37 33.55
N VAL A 23 12.68 -3.86 33.52
CA VAL A 23 13.11 -4.87 32.53
C VAL A 23 12.40 -6.21 32.74
N PHE A 24 12.11 -6.58 33.99
CA PHE A 24 11.33 -7.77 34.32
C PHE A 24 9.90 -7.70 33.74
N VAL A 25 9.19 -6.60 33.97
CA VAL A 25 7.82 -6.41 33.45
C VAL A 25 7.83 -6.28 31.92
N ILE A 26 8.77 -5.53 31.34
CA ILE A 26 8.91 -5.43 29.87
C ILE A 26 9.18 -6.81 29.27
N GLY A 27 10.01 -7.64 29.91
CA GLY A 27 10.29 -9.01 29.47
C GLY A 27 9.03 -9.89 29.45
N ILE A 28 8.18 -9.79 30.48
CA ILE A 28 6.90 -10.52 30.52
C ILE A 28 5.97 -10.07 29.38
N ILE A 29 5.83 -8.76 29.17
CA ILE A 29 4.97 -8.21 28.12
C ILE A 29 5.46 -8.66 26.74
N VAL A 30 6.77 -8.56 26.47
CA VAL A 30 7.35 -8.94 25.17
C VAL A 30 7.23 -10.45 24.92
N ALA A 31 7.26 -11.30 25.95
CA ALA A 31 7.10 -12.74 25.80
C ALA A 31 5.69 -13.16 25.35
N ILE A 32 4.65 -12.41 25.74
CA ILE A 32 3.25 -12.71 25.37
C ILE A 32 2.82 -11.98 24.09
N ILE A 33 3.50 -10.90 23.71
CA ILE A 33 3.15 -10.09 22.55
C ILE A 33 3.86 -10.60 21.31
N SER A 34 3.11 -10.76 20.22
CA SER A 34 3.65 -10.96 18.88
C SER A 34 3.40 -9.69 18.05
N PRO A 35 4.42 -8.97 17.57
CA PRO A 35 4.23 -7.85 16.66
C PRO A 35 3.89 -8.38 15.26
N ASP A 36 2.61 -8.30 14.86
CA ASP A 36 2.19 -8.63 13.49
C ASP A 36 2.49 -7.48 12.52
N ILE A 37 3.74 -7.43 12.05
CA ILE A 37 4.21 -6.44 11.06
C ILE A 37 4.42 -7.04 9.66
N ALA A 38 4.38 -8.37 9.53
CA ALA A 38 4.78 -9.05 8.30
C ALA A 38 3.79 -8.83 7.15
N GLY A 39 2.48 -8.81 7.42
CA GLY A 39 1.44 -8.73 6.38
C GLY A 39 1.05 -7.31 5.94
N THR A 40 1.32 -6.30 6.77
CA THR A 40 0.81 -4.93 6.56
C THR A 40 1.46 -4.24 5.36
N GLY A 41 2.75 -4.47 5.13
CA GLY A 41 3.48 -3.88 4.00
C GLY A 41 2.96 -4.36 2.65
N HIS A 42 2.67 -5.65 2.50
CA HIS A 42 2.14 -6.21 1.26
C HIS A 42 0.73 -5.69 0.97
N LYS A 43 -0.15 -5.67 1.98
CA LYS A 43 -1.51 -5.11 1.87
C LYS A 43 -1.50 -3.63 1.49
N ALA A 44 -0.56 -2.83 2.03
CA ALA A 44 -0.42 -1.42 1.68
C ALA A 44 0.00 -1.23 0.22
N ARG A 45 0.93 -2.05 -0.28
CA ARG A 45 1.36 -2.02 -1.69
C ARG A 45 0.23 -2.37 -2.65
N LEU A 46 -0.53 -3.44 -2.36
CA LEU A 46 -1.69 -3.82 -3.18
C LEU A 46 -2.77 -2.73 -3.21
N ARG A 47 -3.03 -2.06 -2.08
CA ARG A 47 -3.99 -0.94 -2.03
C ARG A 47 -3.52 0.28 -2.81
N ALA A 48 -2.23 0.60 -2.74
CA ALA A 48 -1.64 1.69 -3.52
C ALA A 48 -1.71 1.40 -5.02
N ASP A 49 -1.48 0.15 -5.41
CA ASP A 49 -1.61 -0.29 -6.80
C ASP A 49 -3.06 -0.30 -7.25
N ALA A 50 -4.01 -0.72 -6.39
CA ALA A 50 -5.44 -0.66 -6.72
C ALA A 50 -5.91 0.77 -7.00
N ALA A 51 -5.46 1.75 -6.20
CA ALA A 51 -5.75 3.15 -6.46
C ALA A 51 -5.15 3.63 -7.80
N SER A 52 -3.90 3.27 -8.07
CA SER A 52 -3.23 3.59 -9.34
C SER A 52 -3.93 2.95 -10.53
N ALA A 53 -4.29 1.66 -10.43
CA ALA A 53 -5.02 0.90 -11.43
C ALA A 53 -6.39 1.53 -11.72
N ALA A 54 -7.05 2.07 -10.69
CA ALA A 54 -8.33 2.75 -10.84
C ALA A 54 -8.22 4.11 -11.55
N CYS A 55 -7.09 4.80 -11.43
CA CYS A 55 -6.79 5.99 -12.23
C CYS A 55 -6.51 5.61 -13.69
N ILE A 56 -5.69 4.57 -13.91
CA ILE A 56 -5.34 4.07 -15.25
C ILE A 56 -6.60 3.57 -15.98
N GLY A 57 -7.44 2.79 -15.30
CA GLY A 57 -8.66 2.21 -15.85
C GLY A 57 -9.64 3.28 -16.32
N ARG A 58 -9.90 4.30 -15.49
CA ARG A 58 -10.75 5.44 -15.86
C ARG A 58 -10.18 6.26 -17.02
N ALA A 59 -8.88 6.51 -17.01
CA ALA A 59 -8.22 7.23 -18.09
C ALA A 59 -8.28 6.43 -19.41
N LEU A 60 -8.20 5.09 -19.33
CA LEU A 60 -8.34 4.21 -20.48
C LEU A 60 -9.78 4.14 -20.98
N GLU A 61 -10.78 4.11 -20.07
CA GLU A 61 -12.20 4.21 -20.43
C GLU A 61 -12.48 5.51 -21.22
N LEU A 62 -11.92 6.63 -20.77
CA LEU A 62 -12.05 7.91 -21.46
C LEU A 62 -11.38 7.87 -22.85
N TYR A 63 -10.14 7.38 -22.94
CA TYR A 63 -9.43 7.23 -24.21
C TYR A 63 -10.21 6.35 -25.21
N VAL A 64 -10.73 5.22 -24.74
CA VAL A 64 -11.52 4.29 -25.55
C VAL A 64 -12.84 4.92 -26.01
N ALA A 65 -13.50 5.69 -25.15
CA ALA A 65 -14.73 6.41 -25.47
C ALA A 65 -14.49 7.51 -26.52
N GLU A 66 -13.41 8.29 -26.40
CA GLU A 66 -13.07 9.35 -27.35
C GLU A 66 -12.63 8.82 -28.71
N ASN A 67 -11.87 7.71 -28.73
CA ASN A 67 -11.34 7.13 -29.96
C ASN A 67 -12.24 6.03 -30.55
N ASN A 68 -13.44 5.82 -29.96
CA ASN A 68 -14.43 4.85 -30.38
C ASN A 68 -13.86 3.43 -30.57
N ILE A 69 -12.96 3.02 -29.65
CA ILE A 69 -12.28 1.73 -29.72
C ILE A 69 -13.26 0.65 -29.25
N VAL A 70 -13.50 -0.36 -30.10
CA VAL A 70 -14.45 -1.45 -29.78
C VAL A 70 -13.75 -2.62 -29.09
N LYS A 71 -12.49 -2.90 -29.47
CA LYS A 71 -11.62 -3.92 -28.87
C LYS A 71 -10.17 -3.69 -29.30
N LYS A 72 -9.20 -4.02 -28.45
CA LYS A 72 -7.79 -4.14 -28.84
C LYS A 72 -7.34 -5.60 -28.64
N ALA A 73 -6.87 -6.24 -29.71
CA ALA A 73 -6.58 -7.68 -29.73
C ALA A 73 -5.46 -8.11 -28.76
N ASP A 74 -4.41 -7.28 -28.62
CA ASP A 74 -3.22 -7.59 -27.82
C ASP A 74 -3.21 -6.88 -26.45
N GLY A 75 -4.33 -6.25 -26.07
CA GLY A 75 -4.40 -5.40 -24.87
C GLY A 75 -3.48 -4.17 -24.95
N PHE A 76 -3.30 -3.50 -23.82
CA PHE A 76 -2.44 -2.34 -23.63
C PHE A 76 -1.30 -2.73 -22.71
N GLY A 77 -0.10 -2.84 -23.26
CA GLY A 77 1.12 -3.04 -22.46
C GLY A 77 1.60 -1.75 -21.81
N GLU A 78 2.60 -1.84 -20.94
CA GLU A 78 3.13 -0.67 -20.20
C GLU A 78 3.60 0.47 -21.12
N SER A 79 4.26 0.16 -22.24
CA SER A 79 4.67 1.14 -23.25
C SER A 79 3.49 1.82 -23.95
N ASP A 80 2.40 1.09 -24.17
CA ASP A 80 1.16 1.65 -24.72
C ASP A 80 0.49 2.57 -23.71
N LEU A 81 0.47 2.17 -22.44
CA LEU A 81 -0.13 2.98 -21.37
C LEU A 81 0.61 4.32 -21.22
N GLU A 82 1.94 4.30 -21.26
CA GLU A 82 2.73 5.52 -21.20
C GLU A 82 2.54 6.38 -22.46
N THR A 83 2.56 5.80 -23.65
CA THR A 83 2.43 6.56 -24.89
C THR A 83 1.01 7.11 -25.09
N LEU A 84 -0.02 6.31 -24.82
CA LEU A 84 -1.40 6.67 -25.12
C LEU A 84 -2.03 7.49 -24.01
N LEU A 85 -1.77 7.18 -22.73
CA LEU A 85 -2.40 7.91 -21.62
C LEU A 85 -1.56 9.07 -21.10
N VAL A 86 -0.23 8.92 -21.00
CA VAL A 86 0.60 10.01 -20.48
C VAL A 86 0.85 11.06 -21.56
N LYS A 87 1.33 10.66 -22.75
CA LYS A 87 1.53 11.63 -23.84
C LYS A 87 0.21 12.09 -24.48
N GLY A 88 -0.84 11.27 -24.40
CA GLY A 88 -2.20 11.67 -24.78
C GLY A 88 -2.87 12.65 -23.80
N GLY A 89 -2.25 12.94 -22.65
CA GLY A 89 -2.71 13.96 -21.70
C GLY A 89 -3.80 13.48 -20.73
N TYR A 90 -4.15 12.20 -20.74
CA TYR A 90 -5.14 11.61 -19.83
C TYR A 90 -4.57 11.38 -18.42
N LEU A 91 -3.24 11.22 -18.31
CA LEU A 91 -2.52 11.06 -17.05
C LEU A 91 -1.26 11.93 -17.02
N THR A 92 -0.90 12.43 -15.86
CA THR A 92 0.36 13.17 -15.67
C THR A 92 1.58 12.25 -15.58
N GLY A 93 1.37 10.96 -15.36
CA GLY A 93 2.40 9.94 -15.28
C GLY A 93 1.87 8.63 -14.70
N ILE A 94 2.58 7.54 -15.00
CA ILE A 94 2.32 6.21 -14.44
C ILE A 94 3.58 5.75 -13.71
N SER A 95 3.44 5.35 -12.44
CA SER A 95 4.54 4.79 -11.67
C SER A 95 4.50 3.27 -11.70
N ALA A 96 5.66 2.61 -11.69
CA ALA A 96 5.73 1.15 -11.64
C ALA A 96 4.96 0.59 -10.41
N PRO A 97 4.30 -0.58 -10.54
CA PRO A 97 3.53 -1.19 -9.46
C PRO A 97 4.38 -1.44 -8.21
N LYS A 98 3.84 -1.15 -7.03
CA LYS A 98 4.51 -1.33 -5.74
C LYS A 98 4.46 -2.77 -5.25
N SER A 99 3.50 -3.55 -5.71
CA SER A 99 3.36 -5.00 -5.46
C SER A 99 4.28 -5.85 -6.34
N GLY A 100 4.91 -5.25 -7.36
CA GLY A 100 5.79 -5.91 -8.31
C GLY A 100 5.12 -6.25 -9.65
N GLY A 101 5.96 -6.50 -10.66
CA GLY A 101 5.52 -6.75 -12.04
C GLY A 101 5.32 -5.47 -12.87
N ALA A 102 4.75 -5.65 -14.06
CA ALA A 102 4.45 -4.57 -15.01
C ALA A 102 2.95 -4.28 -15.05
N TRP A 103 2.58 -3.08 -15.51
CA TRP A 103 1.20 -2.74 -15.83
C TRP A 103 0.75 -3.40 -17.14
N SER A 104 -0.43 -3.98 -17.14
CA SER A 104 -1.14 -4.34 -18.36
C SER A 104 -2.62 -4.01 -18.22
N ALA A 105 -3.25 -3.61 -19.33
CA ALA A 105 -4.69 -3.38 -19.35
C ALA A 105 -5.33 -4.03 -20.56
N GLU A 106 -6.61 -4.36 -20.45
CA GLU A 106 -7.38 -4.93 -21.55
C GLU A 106 -8.72 -4.19 -21.64
N TYR A 107 -9.21 -4.04 -22.86
CA TYR A 107 -10.57 -3.57 -23.12
C TYR A 107 -11.30 -4.61 -23.96
N THR A 108 -12.15 -5.38 -23.30
CA THR A 108 -12.94 -6.44 -23.91
C THR A 108 -14.38 -6.31 -23.41
N ASP A 109 -15.35 -6.44 -24.33
CA ASP A 109 -16.78 -6.43 -24.01
C ASP A 109 -17.25 -5.21 -23.20
N LYS A 110 -16.80 -4.02 -23.60
CA LYS A 110 -17.11 -2.72 -22.95
C LYS A 110 -16.64 -2.62 -21.49
N LYS A 111 -15.71 -3.47 -21.07
CA LYS A 111 -15.10 -3.43 -19.74
C LYS A 111 -13.60 -3.20 -19.87
N VAL A 112 -13.09 -2.25 -19.09
CA VAL A 112 -11.65 -2.05 -18.92
C VAL A 112 -11.18 -2.87 -17.73
N THR A 113 -10.16 -3.70 -17.92
CA THR A 113 -9.45 -4.38 -16.84
C THR A 113 -8.01 -3.88 -16.76
N VAL A 114 -7.49 -3.67 -15.55
CA VAL A 114 -6.08 -3.27 -15.32
C VAL A 114 -5.45 -4.23 -14.33
N LYS A 115 -4.26 -4.72 -14.69
CA LYS A 115 -3.48 -5.70 -13.94
C LYS A 115 -2.10 -5.15 -13.58
N ALA A 116 -1.63 -5.51 -12.40
CA ALA A 116 -0.24 -5.32 -11.96
C ALA A 116 0.40 -6.69 -11.72
N GLY A 117 1.43 -7.05 -12.49
CA GLY A 117 2.14 -8.32 -12.31
C GLY A 117 1.24 -9.57 -12.43
N GLY A 118 0.14 -9.47 -13.19
CA GLY A 118 -0.86 -10.54 -13.36
C GLY A 118 -2.05 -10.49 -12.41
N ILE A 119 -2.03 -9.64 -11.38
CA ILE A 119 -3.16 -9.45 -10.46
C ILE A 119 -4.10 -8.40 -11.03
N GLU A 120 -5.38 -8.74 -11.21
CA GLU A 120 -6.42 -7.79 -11.62
C GLU A 120 -6.82 -6.88 -10.46
N LEU A 121 -6.68 -5.58 -10.67
CA LEU A 121 -6.90 -4.54 -9.66
C LEU A 121 -8.00 -3.55 -10.07
N TYR A 122 -8.36 -3.54 -11.36
CA TYR A 122 -9.45 -2.76 -11.91
C TYR A 122 -10.29 -3.62 -12.88
N PRO A 123 -11.63 -3.51 -12.89
CA PRO A 123 -12.44 -2.70 -11.99
C PRO A 123 -12.29 -3.19 -10.55
N THR A 124 -12.23 -2.27 -9.60
CA THR A 124 -12.21 -2.65 -8.18
C THR A 124 -13.51 -3.40 -7.93
N ILE A 125 -13.44 -4.73 -7.87
CA ILE A 125 -14.54 -5.54 -7.36
C ILE A 125 -14.96 -4.88 -6.06
N GLU A 126 -16.21 -4.39 -6.03
CA GLU A 126 -16.82 -3.93 -4.78
C GLU A 126 -16.57 -5.03 -3.75
N LYS A 127 -16.45 -4.63 -2.50
CA LYS A 127 -16.26 -5.52 -1.36
C LYS A 127 -17.44 -6.51 -1.23
N THR A 128 -17.62 -7.44 -2.15
CA THR A 128 -18.31 -8.70 -1.92
C THR A 128 -17.34 -9.52 -1.09
N GLU A 129 -17.62 -9.49 0.21
CA GLU A 129 -17.15 -10.45 1.20
C GLU A 129 -15.63 -10.69 1.14
N VAL A 130 -14.90 -9.80 1.82
CA VAL A 130 -13.81 -10.31 2.65
C VAL A 130 -14.49 -11.21 3.68
N THR A 131 -14.71 -12.47 3.34
CA THR A 131 -14.95 -13.50 4.34
C THR A 131 -13.71 -13.46 5.22
N GLU A 132 -13.94 -13.05 6.46
CA GLU A 132 -13.02 -13.21 7.56
C GLU A 132 -12.79 -14.71 7.81
N ASP A 133 -12.15 -15.43 6.89
CA ASP A 133 -11.59 -16.74 7.22
C ASP A 133 -10.23 -16.53 7.87
N GLY A 134 -10.28 -15.94 9.06
CA GLY A 134 -9.34 -16.25 10.11
C GLY A 134 -9.65 -17.65 10.60
N THR A 135 -9.11 -18.68 9.93
CA THR A 135 -8.69 -19.95 10.55
C THR A 135 -7.77 -20.66 9.57
N SER A 136 -6.46 -20.47 9.75
CA SER A 136 -5.46 -21.42 9.26
C SER A 136 -4.77 -22.02 10.47
N ASN A 137 -5.09 -23.29 10.68
CA ASN A 137 -4.42 -24.33 11.47
C ASN A 137 -3.02 -23.98 12.00
#